data_AF-A0A3B8NZF4-F1
#
_entry.id   AF-A0A3B8NZF4-F1
#
_cell.length_a   1.000
_cell.length_b   1.000
_cell.length_c   1.000
_cell.angle_alpha   90.00
_cell.angle_beta   90.00
_cell.angle_gamma   90.00
#
_symmetry.space_group_name_H-M   'P 1'
#
loop_
_entity.id
_entity.type
_entity.pdbx_description
1 polymer ?
#
loop_
_entity_poly.entity_id
_entity_poly.type
_entity_poly.pdbx_seq_one_letter_code
_entity_poly.pdbx_strand_id
1 'polypeptide(L)' 'MEWRKGRRSDNVVDARGTGGGGGGMRFGGGKGLGLGAILLIVGIGWLTGQDPLQILGQLTGQMGQQQ' A
#
# COMPACT_ATOMS: atom_id res chain seq x y z
N MET A 1 -41.16 15.64 15.15
CA MET A 1 -40.15 14.93 14.34
C MET A 1 -39.17 14.26 15.30
N GLU A 2 -39.04 12.94 15.29
CA GLU A 2 -38.10 12.20 16.15
C GLU A 2 -36.86 11.80 15.35
N TRP A 3 -35.77 12.55 15.48
CA TRP A 3 -34.57 12.42 14.66
C TRP A 3 -33.51 11.49 15.26
N ARG A 4 -33.90 10.56 16.14
CA ARG A 4 -32.93 9.87 17.03
C ARG A 4 -33.03 8.34 17.05
N LYS A 5 -33.56 7.70 16.01
CA LYS A 5 -33.52 6.22 15.88
C LYS A 5 -32.80 5.77 14.63
N GLY A 6 -31.47 5.78 14.71
CA GLY A 6 -30.57 5.06 13.81
C GLY A 6 -29.16 5.07 14.41
N ARG A 7 -28.55 3.90 14.58
CA ARG A 7 -27.10 3.84 14.84
C ARG A 7 -26.41 4.46 13.62
N ARG A 8 -25.57 5.47 13.83
CA ARG A 8 -24.70 5.96 12.75
C ARG A 8 -23.79 4.79 12.35
N SER A 9 -23.76 4.45 11.06
CA SER A 9 -22.74 3.54 10.56
C SER A 9 -21.40 4.26 10.60
N ASP A 10 -20.38 3.53 11.03
CA ASP A 10 -18.99 3.93 11.15
C ASP A 10 -18.14 3.43 9.98
N ASN A 11 -18.77 2.87 8.92
CA ASN A 11 -18.11 2.41 7.70
C ASN A 11 -17.58 3.55 6.80
N VAL A 12 -17.31 4.73 7.35
CA VAL A 12 -16.69 5.82 6.62
C VAL A 12 -15.19 5.76 6.87
N VAL A 13 -14.47 5.11 5.95
CA VAL A 13 -13.01 5.15 5.91
C VAL A 13 -12.60 6.50 5.34
N ASP A 14 -12.23 7.45 6.20
CA ASP A 14 -11.72 8.75 5.77
C ASP A 14 -10.24 8.64 5.37
N ALA A 15 -9.97 8.61 4.06
CA ALA A 15 -8.62 8.59 3.49
C ALA A 15 -8.06 10.00 3.20
N ARG A 16 -8.80 11.07 3.52
CA ARG A 16 -8.38 12.44 3.18
C ARG A 16 -7.24 12.97 4.05
N GLY A 17 -6.99 12.34 5.20
CA GLY A 17 -5.87 12.67 6.09
C GLY A 17 -4.52 12.01 5.72
N THR A 18 -4.48 11.08 4.76
CA THR A 18 -3.23 10.35 4.42
C THR A 18 -2.31 11.07 3.43
N GLY A 19 -2.58 12.34 3.10
CA GLY A 19 -1.79 13.18 2.20
C GLY A 19 -1.06 14.32 2.91
N GLY A 20 -0.23 13.99 3.91
CA GLY A 20 0.66 14.95 4.57
C GLY A 20 2.12 14.64 4.28
N GLY A 21 2.76 15.43 3.42
CA GLY A 21 4.22 15.49 3.27
C GLY A 21 4.79 14.72 2.06
N GLY A 22 5.31 15.49 1.10
CA GLY A 22 6.37 15.15 0.14
C GLY A 22 6.50 13.72 -0.39
N GLY A 23 6.24 13.54 -1.69
CA GLY A 23 6.78 12.42 -2.47
C GLY A 23 6.34 11.03 -1.98
N GLY A 24 5.05 10.73 -2.02
CA GLY A 24 4.54 9.45 -1.53
C GLY A 24 3.38 8.94 -2.34
N MET A 25 3.65 7.98 -3.22
CA MET A 25 2.63 7.21 -3.90
C MET A 25 1.97 6.24 -2.89
N ARG A 26 1.01 6.78 -2.13
CA ARG A 26 0.18 6.03 -1.19
C ARG A 26 -1.20 5.87 -1.77
N PHE A 27 -1.53 4.65 -2.18
CA PHE A 27 -2.92 4.24 -2.35
C PHE A 27 -3.16 3.01 -1.49
N GLY A 28 -3.97 3.20 -0.44
CA GLY A 28 -4.40 2.16 0.50
C GLY A 28 -3.81 2.34 1.89
N GLY A 29 -4.64 2.77 2.84
CA GLY A 29 -4.31 2.90 4.28
C GLY A 29 -4.15 1.54 4.97
N GLY A 30 -3.14 0.78 4.58
CA GLY A 30 -2.82 -0.52 5.14
C GLY A 30 -1.33 -0.82 5.08
N LYS A 31 -0.91 -1.81 5.87
CA LYS A 31 0.46 -2.34 6.03
C LYS A 31 0.96 -3.08 4.77
N GLY A 32 0.72 -2.50 3.59
CA GLY A 32 0.98 -3.08 2.26
C GLY A 32 1.97 -2.26 1.44
N LEU A 33 2.46 -2.88 0.36
CA LEU A 33 3.42 -2.28 -0.58
C LEU A 33 2.76 -1.08 -1.29
N GLY A 34 3.30 0.12 -1.06
CA GLY A 34 2.79 1.33 -1.70
C GLY A 34 3.01 1.31 -3.21
N LEU A 35 2.15 2.02 -3.95
CA LEU A 35 2.24 2.10 -5.41
C LEU A 35 3.61 2.61 -5.91
N GLY A 36 4.32 3.41 -5.13
CA GLY A 36 5.65 3.90 -5.50
C GLY A 36 6.70 2.79 -5.48
N ALA A 37 6.62 1.91 -4.47
CA ALA A 37 7.46 0.72 -4.41
C ALA A 37 7.08 -0.28 -5.53
N ILE A 38 5.80 -0.38 -5.88
CA ILE A 38 5.35 -1.18 -7.04
C ILE A 38 6.00 -0.66 -8.34
N LEU A 39 5.93 0.66 -8.60
CA LEU A 39 6.54 1.26 -9.79
C LEU A 39 8.04 1.01 -9.86
N LEU A 40 8.75 1.10 -8.73
CA LEU A 40 10.19 0.81 -8.68
C LEU A 40 10.50 -0.65 -9.03
N ILE A 41 9.79 -1.60 -8.43
CA ILE A 41 10.02 -3.03 -8.69
C ILE A 41 9.73 -3.38 -10.15
N VAL A 42 8.64 -2.84 -10.71
CA VAL A 42 8.29 -3.03 -12.12
C VAL A 42 9.34 -2.38 -13.03
N GLY A 43 9.81 -1.18 -12.71
CA GLY A 43 10.87 -0.50 -13.47
C GLY A 43 12.19 -1.28 -13.48
N ILE A 44 12.59 -1.83 -12.32
CA ILE A 44 13.78 -2.69 -12.22
C ILE A 44 13.58 -3.96 -13.04
N GLY A 45 12.46 -4.65 -12.89
CA GLY A 45 12.16 -5.87 -13.66
C GLY A 45 12.16 -5.62 -15.18
N TRP A 46 11.68 -4.46 -15.61
CA TRP A 46 11.73 -4.05 -17.02
C TRP A 46 13.16 -3.80 -17.51
N LEU A 47 14.01 -3.14 -16.70
CA LEU A 47 15.41 -2.88 -17.04
C LEU A 47 16.28 -4.15 -17.02
N THR A 48 16.01 -5.08 -16.11
CA THR A 48 16.80 -6.31 -15.94
C THR A 48 16.24 -7.50 -16.71
N GLY A 49 15.03 -7.40 -17.26
CA GLY A 49 14.31 -8.50 -17.89
C GLY A 49 13.82 -9.57 -16.90
N GLN A 50 13.81 -9.27 -15.60
CA GLN A 50 13.35 -10.19 -14.56
C GLN A 50 11.88 -9.98 -14.22
N ASP A 51 11.18 -11.06 -13.87
CA ASP A 51 9.81 -10.96 -13.39
C ASP A 51 9.73 -10.20 -12.06
N PRO A 52 8.88 -9.17 -11.94
CA PRO A 52 8.70 -8.39 -10.71
C PRO A 52 8.38 -9.24 -9.48
N LEU A 53 7.65 -10.34 -9.69
CA LEU A 53 7.28 -11.28 -8.62
C LEU A 53 8.47 -12.08 -8.11
N GLN A 54 9.47 -12.36 -8.95
CA GLN A 54 10.70 -13.04 -8.52
C GLN A 54 11.54 -12.12 -7.64
N ILE A 55 11.64 -10.82 -8.00
CA ILE A 55 12.31 -9.79 -7.18
C ILE A 55 11.63 -9.67 -5.81
N LEU A 56 10.30 -9.66 -5.77
CA LEU A 56 9.53 -9.68 -4.52
C LEU A 56 9.77 -10.96 -3.70
N GLY A 57 9.84 -12.12 -4.34
CA GLY A 57 10.14 -13.39 -3.68
C GLY A 57 11.54 -13.40 -3.04
N GLN A 58 12.54 -12.85 -3.71
CA GLN A 58 13.90 -12.71 -3.19
C GLN A 58 13.95 -11.76 -1.99
N LEU A 59 13.31 -10.59 -2.08
CA LEU A 59 13.26 -9.61 -1.00
C LEU A 59 12.54 -10.14 0.24
N THR A 60 11.41 -10.84 0.05
CA THR A 60 10.66 -11.45 1.17
C THR A 60 11.40 -12.63 1.80
N GLY A 61 12.08 -13.46 1.00
CA GLY A 61 12.95 -14.52 1.50
C GLY A 61 14.11 -13.98 2.35
N GLN A 62 14.76 -12.90 1.89
CA GLN A 62 15.82 -12.22 2.65
C GLN A 62 15.31 -11.61 3.95
N MET A 63 14.13 -10.96 3.94
CA MET A 63 13.51 -10.41 5.16
C MET A 63 13.06 -11.50 6.14
N GLY A 64 12.66 -12.68 5.65
CA GLY A 64 12.31 -13.82 6.50
C GLY A 64 13.52 -14.49 7.15
N GLN A 65 14.70 -14.41 6.54
CA GLN A 65 15.95 -14.95 7.08
C GLN A 65 16.64 -14.02 8.10
N GLN A 66 16.23 -12.76 8.19
CA GLN A 66 16.76 -11.78 9.15
C GLN A 66 16.00 -11.77 10.50
N GLN A 67 15.15 -12.77 10.77
CA GLN A 67 14.46 -12.98 12.04
C GLN A 67 15.01 -14.18 12.79
#